data_AF-A0A2V6ITI8-F1
#
_entry.id   AF-A0A2V6ITI8-F1
#
_cell.length_a   1.000
_cell.length_b   1.000
_cell.length_c   1.000
_cell.angle_alpha   90.00
_cell.angle_beta   90.00
_cell.angle_gamma   90.00
#
_symmetry.space_group_name_H-M   'P 1'
#
loop_
_entity.id
_entity.type
_entity.pdbx_description
1 polymer ?
#
loop_
_entity_poly.entity_id
_entity_poly.type
_entity_poly.pdbx_seq_one_letter_code
_entity_poly.pdbx_strand_id
1 'polypeptide(L)' 'ALGAVAVEGLLGMRGTMRELRGRWHAYNGIPLMITYHPAYLLRNQAPSEKRKVWEDMLQVLERLERPITERQRNYFL' A
#
# COMPACT_ATOMS: atom_id res chain seq x y z
N ALA A 1 -2.54 -5.28 -3.93
CA ALA A 1 -3.96 -5.50 -3.56
C ALA A 1 -4.51 -4.25 -2.88
N LEU A 2 -5.59 -3.67 -3.43
CA LEU A 2 -6.21 -2.44 -2.91
C LEU A 2 -7.45 -2.78 -2.06
N GLY A 3 -7.31 -2.76 -0.74
CA GLY A 3 -8.39 -3.07 0.19
C GLY A 3 -8.67 -4.56 0.40
N ALA A 4 -9.55 -4.85 1.35
CA ALA A 4 -9.78 -6.20 1.88
C ALA A 4 -10.29 -7.20 0.84
N VAL A 5 -11.18 -6.78 -0.05
CA VAL A 5 -11.73 -7.66 -1.12
C VAL A 5 -10.63 -8.18 -2.04
N ALA A 6 -9.69 -7.31 -2.43
CA ALA A 6 -8.56 -7.72 -3.27
C ALA A 6 -7.59 -8.63 -2.52
N VAL A 7 -7.40 -8.43 -1.21
CA VAL A 7 -6.55 -9.29 -0.37
C VAL A 7 -7.17 -10.68 -0.24
N GLU A 8 -8.46 -10.77 0.07
CA GLU A 8 -9.16 -12.04 0.19
C GLU A 8 -9.19 -12.78 -1.16
N GLY A 9 -9.51 -12.10 -2.25
CA GLY A 9 -9.58 -12.71 -3.58
C GLY A 9 -8.24 -13.23 -4.10
N LEU A 10 -7.13 -12.57 -3.77
CA LEU A 10 -5.78 -12.97 -4.24
C LEU A 10 -5.08 -13.94 -3.28
N LEU A 11 -5.22 -13.74 -1.96
CA LEU A 11 -4.42 -14.46 -0.97
C LEU A 11 -5.26 -15.38 -0.07
N GLY A 12 -6.59 -15.35 -0.14
CA GLY A 12 -7.47 -16.05 0.81
C GLY A 12 -7.35 -15.55 2.25
N MET A 13 -6.65 -14.43 2.48
CA MET A 13 -6.38 -13.90 3.80
C MET A 13 -7.50 -12.97 4.26
N ARG A 14 -7.86 -13.06 5.54
CA ARG A 14 -8.76 -12.14 6.23
C ARG A 14 -8.05 -11.54 7.43
N GLY A 15 -8.21 -10.24 7.67
CA GLY A 15 -7.56 -9.55 8.76
C GLY A 15 -7.78 -8.04 8.70
N THR A 16 -7.28 -7.31 9.69
CA THR A 16 -7.41 -5.85 9.68
C THR A 16 -6.45 -5.25 8.65
N MET A 17 -6.96 -4.37 7.79
CA MET A 17 -6.13 -3.75 6.75
C MET A 17 -4.93 -2.98 7.33
N ARG A 18 -5.07 -2.45 8.56
CA ARG A 18 -4.00 -1.75 9.28
C ARG A 18 -2.77 -2.64 9.51
N GLU A 19 -2.98 -3.92 9.80
CA GLU A 19 -1.90 -4.87 10.09
C GLU A 19 -1.32 -5.51 8.83
N LEU A 20 -2.15 -5.65 7.78
CA LEU A 20 -1.77 -6.33 6.54
C LEU A 20 -1.01 -5.42 5.56
N ARG A 21 -1.30 -4.12 5.56
CA ARG A 21 -0.68 -3.19 4.59
C ARG A 21 0.82 -2.97 4.81
N GLY A 22 1.50 -2.58 3.74
CA GLY A 22 2.93 -2.21 3.79
C GLY A 22 3.86 -3.40 3.97
N ARG A 23 3.35 -4.63 3.81
CA ARG A 23 4.11 -5.86 3.83
C ARG A 23 4.09 -6.49 2.44
N TRP A 24 5.22 -7.05 2.05
CA TRP A 24 5.34 -7.78 0.81
C TRP A 24 4.76 -9.18 0.94
N HIS A 25 3.92 -9.55 -0.02
CA HIS A 25 3.41 -10.89 -0.23
C HIS A 25 3.78 -11.36 -1.64
N ALA A 26 3.36 -12.57 -2.00
CA ALA A 26 3.47 -13.09 -3.35
C ALA A 26 2.13 -13.67 -3.79
N TYR A 27 1.78 -13.45 -5.06
CA TYR A 27 0.65 -14.09 -5.73
C TYR A 27 1.15 -14.66 -7.06
N ASN A 28 1.09 -15.99 -7.22
CA ASN A 28 1.63 -16.70 -8.39
C ASN A 28 3.08 -16.31 -8.73
N GLY A 29 3.93 -16.19 -7.71
CA GLY A 29 5.33 -15.77 -7.86
C GLY A 29 5.53 -14.28 -8.13
N ILE A 30 4.46 -13.50 -8.28
CA ILE A 30 4.51 -12.06 -8.49
C ILE A 30 4.47 -11.34 -7.13
N PRO A 31 5.42 -10.44 -6.84
CA PRO A 31 5.39 -9.64 -5.62
C PRO A 31 4.12 -8.79 -5.53
N LEU A 32 3.47 -8.84 -4.38
CA LEU A 32 2.19 -8.19 -4.13
C LEU A 32 2.30 -7.29 -2.89
N MET A 33 2.15 -5.98 -3.07
CA MET A 33 1.98 -5.03 -1.97
C MET A 33 0.51 -4.92 -1.60
N ILE A 34 0.19 -5.06 -0.30
CA ILE A 34 -1.15 -4.76 0.23
C ILE A 34 -1.19 -3.30 0.67
N THR A 35 -2.26 -2.58 0.29
CA THR A 35 -2.52 -1.22 0.77
C THR A 35 -4.02 -0.93 0.84
N TYR A 36 -4.40 0.27 1.31
CA TYR A 36 -5.79 0.69 1.37
C TYR A 36 -6.40 0.93 -0.01
N HIS A 37 -7.71 0.70 -0.12
CA HIS A 37 -8.46 1.06 -1.33
C HIS A 37 -8.62 2.59 -1.42
N PRO A 38 -8.54 3.23 -2.60
CA PRO A 38 -8.69 4.68 -2.73
C PRO A 38 -9.97 5.25 -2.09
N ALA A 39 -11.09 4.54 -2.21
CA ALA A 39 -12.35 4.92 -1.55
C ALA A 39 -12.25 5.02 0.00
N TYR A 40 -11.30 4.33 0.64
CA TYR A 40 -11.03 4.50 2.07
C TYR A 40 -10.47 5.90 2.36
N LEU A 41 -9.58 6.42 1.51
CA LEU A 41 -9.00 7.76 1.65
C LEU A 41 -10.00 8.87 1.33
N LEU A 42 -10.99 8.61 0.45
CA LEU A 42 -12.07 9.55 0.19
C LEU A 42 -12.96 9.76 1.44
N ARG A 43 -13.17 8.68 2.20
CA ARG A 43 -13.93 8.70 3.46
C ARG A 43 -13.09 9.17 4.66
N ASN A 44 -11.78 8.92 4.64
CA ASN A 44 -10.86 9.24 5.73
C ASN A 44 -9.76 10.16 5.21
N GLN A 45 -10.00 11.46 5.28
CA GLN A 45 -9.15 12.46 4.62
C GLN A 45 -7.93 12.91 5.44
N ALA A 46 -7.73 12.34 6.63
CA ALA A 46 -6.60 12.66 7.49
C ALA A 46 -5.26 12.47 6.74
N PRO A 47 -4.32 13.44 6.83
CA PRO A 47 -3.02 13.33 6.19
C PRO A 47 -2.25 12.06 6.58
N SER A 48 -2.41 11.59 7.82
CA SER A 48 -1.82 10.35 8.32
C SER A 48 -2.27 9.10 7.55
N GLU A 49 -3.52 9.04 7.08
CA GLU A 49 -4.00 7.91 6.27
C GLU A 49 -3.47 7.97 4.83
N LYS A 50 -3.34 9.18 4.26
CA LYS A 50 -2.71 9.38 2.95
C LYS A 50 -1.22 9.03 3.01
N ARG A 51 -0.53 9.41 4.09
CA ARG A 51 0.88 9.09 4.34
C ARG A 51 1.14 7.59 4.31
N LYS A 52 0.27 6.78 4.93
CA LYS A 52 0.38 5.32 4.89
C LYS A 52 0.40 4.81 3.43
N VAL A 53 -0.61 5.15 2.63
CA VAL A 53 -0.64 4.70 1.22
C VAL A 53 0.56 5.21 0.43
N TRP A 54 1.03 6.43 0.71
CA TRP A 54 2.23 6.99 0.11
C TRP A 54 3.48 6.16 0.40
N GLU A 55 3.72 5.81 1.67
CA GLU A 55 4.83 4.95 2.08
C GLU A 55 4.77 3.56 1.41
N ASP A 56 3.58 2.99 1.22
CA ASP A 56 3.42 1.73 0.47
C ASP A 56 3.83 1.89 -1.00
N MET A 57 3.49 3.01 -1.63
CA MET A 57 3.83 3.28 -3.03
C MET A 57 5.33 3.58 -3.20
N LEU A 58 5.97 4.25 -2.24
CA LEU A 58 7.42 4.43 -2.27
C LEU A 58 8.13 3.07 -2.26
N GLN A 59 7.72 2.14 -1.39
CA GLN A 59 8.27 0.76 -1.41
C GLN A 59 8.07 0.07 -2.76
N VAL A 60 6.91 0.25 -3.40
CA VAL A 60 6.65 -0.30 -4.74
C VAL A 60 7.60 0.30 -5.78
N LEU A 61 7.81 1.62 -5.77
CA LEU A 61 8.75 2.28 -6.67
C LEU A 61 10.18 1.81 -6.44
N GLU A 62 10.61 1.65 -5.19
CA GLU A 62 11.95 1.11 -4.84
C GLU A 62 12.12 -0.30 -5.41
N ARG A 63 11.13 -1.17 -5.25
CA ARG A 63 11.17 -2.54 -5.79
C ARG A 63 11.20 -2.57 -7.32
N LEU A 64 10.57 -1.60 -7.98
CA LEU A 64 10.58 -1.46 -9.43
C LEU A 64 11.82 -0.73 -9.95
N GLU A 65 12.80 -0.44 -9.08
CA GLU A 65 14.03 0.31 -9.40
C GLU A 65 13.72 1.67 -10.05
N ARG A 66 12.59 2.28 -9.66
CA ARG A 66 12.20 3.60 -10.13
C ARG A 66 12.87 4.67 -9.28
N PRO A 67 13.37 5.76 -9.89
CA PRO A 67 13.96 6.86 -9.12
C PRO A 67 12.91 7.50 -8.20
N ILE A 68 13.30 7.72 -6.94
CA ILE A 68 12.49 8.43 -5.95
C ILE A 68 13.25 9.67 -5.54
N THR A 69 12.67 10.84 -5.84
CA THR A 69 13.22 12.15 -5.50
C THR A 69 13.15 12.42 -4.00
N GLU A 70 14.02 13.29 -3.49
CA GLU A 70 13.96 13.76 -2.10
C GLU A 70 12.61 14.39 -1.75
N ARG A 71 12.02 15.14 -2.69
CA ARG A 71 10.67 15.72 -2.53
C ARG A 71 9.63 14.63 -2.25
N GLN A 72 9.72 13.49 -2.93
CA GLN A 72 8.79 12.38 -2.71
C GLN A 72 9.02 11.71 -1.35
N ARG A 73 10.28 11.52 -0.94
CA ARG A 73 10.61 10.95 0.39
C ARG A 73 10.11 11.84 1.52
N ASN A 74 10.23 13.16 1.35
CA ASN A 74 9.91 14.14 2.38
C ASN A 74 8.47 14.68 2.30
N TYR A 75 7.62 14.16 1.41
CA TYR A 75 6.29 14.76 1.17
C TYR A 75 5.39 14.80 2.41
N PHE A 76 5.54 13.83 3.33
CA PHE A 76 4.76 13.73 4.57
C PHE A 76 5.62 13.81 5.86
N LEU A 77 6.91 14.14 5.74
CA LEU A 77 7.80 14.42 6.87
C LEU A 77 7.67 15.90 7.26
#